data_AF-A0A974P8D8-F1
#
_entry.id   AF-A0A974P8D8-F1
#
_cell.length_a   1.000
_cell.length_b   1.000
_cell.length_c   1.000
_cell.angle_alpha   90.00
_cell.angle_beta   90.00
_cell.angle_gamma   90.00
#
_symmetry.space_group_name_H-M   'P 1'
#
loop_
_entity.id
_entity.type
_entity.pdbx_description
1 polymer ?
#
loop_
_entity_poly.entity_id
_entity_poly.type
_entity_poly.pdbx_seq_one_letter_code
_entity_poly.pdbx_strand_id
1 'polypeptide(L)' 'MAAKKSFPLRIDPELHEALERWAGEEFRSVNGHIEYLLREALKRAGRLPERKRREE' A
#
# COMPACT_ATOMS: atom_id res chain seq x y z
N MET A 1 -4.36 -17.43 -1.92
CA MET A 1 -3.95 -16.01 -1.80
C MET A 1 -4.88 -15.18 -2.67
N ALA A 2 -5.57 -14.18 -2.13
CA ALA A 2 -6.41 -13.31 -2.94
C ALA A 2 -5.55 -12.61 -4.00
N ALA A 3 -5.96 -12.66 -5.26
CA ALA A 3 -5.23 -12.02 -6.36
C ALA A 3 -5.12 -10.51 -6.10
N LYS A 4 -3.90 -9.98 -6.06
CA LYS A 4 -3.67 -8.54 -5.98
C LYS A 4 -3.98 -7.92 -7.33
N LYS A 5 -4.77 -6.84 -7.34
CA LYS A 5 -5.08 -6.09 -8.56
C LYS A 5 -3.85 -5.27 -8.96
N SER A 6 -3.27 -5.57 -10.12
CA SER A 6 -2.24 -4.72 -10.74
C SER A 6 -2.92 -3.55 -11.45
N PHE A 7 -2.41 -2.33 -11.25
CA PHE A 7 -2.86 -1.15 -11.96
C PHE A 7 -1.67 -0.20 -12.19
N PRO A 8 -1.63 0.51 -13.33
CA PRO A 8 -0.62 1.53 -13.56
C PRO A 8 -0.85 2.73 -12.64
N LEU A 9 0.14 3.06 -11.81
CA LEU A 9 0.13 4.23 -10.94
C LEU A 9 0.97 5.33 -11.61
N ARG A 10 0.33 6.49 -11.87
CA ARG A 10 1.06 7.71 -12.22
C ARG A 10 1.43 8.41 -10.92
N ILE A 11 2.72 8.54 -10.67
CA ILE A 11 3.28 9.16 -9.47
C ILE A 11 4.41 10.08 -9.89
N ASP A 12 4.61 11.14 -9.12
CA ASP A 12 5.77 12.01 -9.28
C ASP A 12 7.08 11.20 -9.07
N PRO A 13 8.11 11.36 -9.93
CA PRO A 13 9.36 10.60 -9.82
C PRO A 13 10.12 10.85 -8.51
N GLU A 14 10.16 12.08 -8.00
CA GLU A 14 10.86 12.40 -6.75
C GLU A 14 10.15 11.75 -5.56
N LEU A 15 8.81 11.74 -5.59
CA LEU A 15 8.02 11.03 -4.60
C LEU A 15 8.26 9.51 -4.64
N HIS A 16 8.38 8.93 -5.84
CA HIS A 16 8.69 7.50 -5.98
C HIS A 16 10.06 7.17 -5.38
N GLU A 17 11.08 7.99 -5.65
CA GLU A 17 12.42 7.80 -5.11
C GLU A 17 12.43 7.88 -3.57
N ALA A 18 11.70 8.84 -3.00
CA ALA A 18 11.55 8.95 -1.54
C ALA A 18 10.89 7.69 -0.94
N LEU A 19 9.85 7.15 -1.60
CA LEU A 19 9.19 5.92 -1.17
C LEU A 19 10.11 4.70 -1.28
N GLU A 20 10.95 4.63 -2.32
CA GLU A 20 11.90 3.54 -2.51
C GLU A 20 12.96 3.51 -1.41
N ARG A 21 13.52 4.68 -1.06
CA ARG A 21 14.48 4.81 0.05
C ARG A 21 13.85 4.39 1.37
N TRP A 22 12.66 4.89 1.70
CA TRP A 22 11.95 4.54 2.93
C TRP A 22 11.59 3.04 2.98
N ALA A 23 11.15 2.45 1.87
CA ALA A 23 10.89 1.03 1.79
C ALA A 23 12.17 0.20 2.07
N GLY A 24 13.32 0.64 1.56
CA GLY A 24 14.62 0.02 1.80
C GLY A 24 15.04 0.05 3.27
N GLU A 25 14.85 1.18 3.95
CA GLU A 25 15.13 1.32 5.40
C GLU A 25 14.28 0.35 6.26
N GLU A 26 13.06 0.03 5.81
CA GLU A 26 12.15 -0.89 6.51
C GLU A 26 12.25 -2.35 6.03
N PHE A 27 13.22 -2.66 5.15
CA PHE A 27 13.38 -3.99 4.53
C PHE A 27 12.11 -4.50 3.84
N ARG A 28 11.36 -3.60 3.18
CA ARG A 28 10.13 -3.92 2.42
C ARG A 28 10.35 -3.70 0.93
N SER A 29 9.57 -4.41 0.10
CA SER A 29 9.46 -4.03 -1.31
C SER A 29 8.70 -2.72 -1.45
N VAL A 30 9.02 -1.93 -2.48
CA VAL A 30 8.34 -0.66 -2.78
C VAL A 30 6.82 -0.86 -2.88
N ASN A 31 6.36 -1.88 -3.60
CA ASN A 31 4.94 -2.20 -3.71
C ASN A 31 4.31 -2.58 -2.36
N GLY A 32 5.02 -3.33 -1.52
CA GLY A 32 4.54 -3.68 -0.17
C GLY A 32 4.45 -2.46 0.75
N HIS A 33 5.42 -1.55 0.65
CA HIS A 33 5.44 -0.31 1.40
C HIS A 33 4.33 0.65 0.95
N ILE A 34 4.10 0.81 -0.36
CA ILE A 34 2.96 1.58 -0.89
C ILE A 34 1.63 1.00 -0.39
N GLU A 35 1.45 -0.32 -0.43
CA GLU A 35 0.23 -0.96 0.09
C GLU A 35 0.03 -0.67 1.59
N TYR A 36 1.11 -0.75 2.38
CA TYR A 36 1.07 -0.42 3.82
C TYR A 36 0.63 1.02 4.06
N LEU A 37 1.24 1.99 3.39
CA LEU A 37 0.89 3.41 3.52
C LEU A 37 -0.55 3.70 3.12
N LEU A 38 -1.02 3.12 2.01
CA LEU A 38 -2.41 3.29 1.56
C LEU A 38 -3.41 2.70 2.57
N ARG A 39 -3.09 1.54 3.16
CA ARG A 39 -3.92 0.93 4.21
C ARG A 39 -3.98 1.81 5.45
N GLU A 40 -2.84 2.32 5.91
CA GLU A 40 -2.78 3.22 7.06
C GLU A 40 -3.52 4.54 6.79
N ALA A 41 -3.36 5.13 5.61
CA ALA A 41 -4.10 6.32 5.21
C ALA A 41 -5.62 6.09 5.20
N LEU A 42 -6.08 4.97 4.64
CA LEU A 42 -7.50 4.59 4.65
C LEU A 42 -8.02 4.35 6.08
N LYS A 43 -7.22 3.71 6.93
CA LYS A 43 -7.57 3.46 8.33
C LYS A 43 -7.72 4.76 9.10
N ARG A 44 -6.76 5.68 8.97
CA ARG A 44 -6.80 7.02 9.58
C ARG A 44 -7.99 7.85 9.08
N ALA A 45 -8.36 7.70 7.81
CA ALA A 45 -9.53 8.35 7.23
C ALA A 45 -10.86 7.67 7.60
N GLY A 46 -10.87 6.54 8.31
CA GLY A 46 -12.08 5.75 8.59
C GLY A 46 -12.71 5.13 7.34
N ARG A 47 -11.94 4.98 6.25
CA ARG A 47 -12.40 4.50 4.93
C ARG A 47 -11.91 3.09 4.61
N LEU A 48 -11.12 2.48 5.49
CA LEU A 48 -10.75 1.09 5.32
C LEU A 48 -11.99 0.23 5.57
N PRO A 49 -12.50 -0.51 4.58
CA PRO A 49 -13.68 -1.34 4.78
C PRO A 49 -13.37 -2.38 5.86
N GLU A 50 -14.28 -2.54 6.82
CA GLU A 50 -14.22 -3.68 7.74
C GLU A 50 -14.23 -4.94 6.89
N ARG A 51 -13.21 -5.78 7.06
CA ARG A 51 -13.24 -7.13 6.50
C ARG A 51 -14.42 -7.82 7.16
N LYS A 52 -15.59 -7.83 6.49
CA LYS A 52 -16.58 -8.88 6.74
C LYS A 52 -15.81 -10.17 6.52
N ARG A 53 -15.58 -10.89 7.61
CA ARG A 53 -15.05 -12.25 7.59
C ARG A 53 -15.93 -12.95 6.56
N ARG A 54 -15.38 -13.32 5.40
CA ARG A 54 -16.08 -14.27 4.53
C ARG A 54 -16.14 -15.51 5.39
N GLU A 55 -17.31 -15.73 5.98
CA GLU A 55 -17.71 -17.02 6.52
C GLU A 55 -17.48 -18.01 5.37
N GLU A 56 -16.51 -18.88 5.56
CA GLU A 56 -16.41 -20.14 4.83
C GLU A 56 -17.45 -21.11 5.40
#